data_AF-A0A133ZDN8-F1
#
_entry.id   AF-A0A133ZDN8-F1
#
_cell.length_a   1.000
_cell.length_b   1.000
_cell.length_c   1.000
_cell.angle_alpha   90.00
_cell.angle_beta   90.00
_cell.angle_gamma   90.00
#
_symmetry.space_group_name_H-M   'P 1'
#
loop_
_entity.id
_entity.type
_entity.pdbx_description
1 polymer ?
#
loop_
_entity_poly.entity_id
_entity_poly.type
_entity_poly.pdbx_seq_one_letter_code
_entity_poly.pdbx_strand_id
1 'polypeptide(L)'
;MKICRNCKKFIDDDALVCPCCGCVNRNDNSVTRGNIERNASAPRKKSKLWLWVLGWMCFFPIPLTILVARSKKLNNVVKAVILILFWGILIRVGTKKEKPVDITGTTEIVREMPSQDDTSSESMSQESTTVESTQETTAPVMAQSISFGEVKSGMNVGDTWKAAAIISPENAQDKTVAWTSSNEAVATVDGEGNITAVGGGVTTITAKTSNGIENSFEISVEADKDVDKRLMQVSTDWSRTDDNNIGHEWSYDIRINGERAKGEMEVAVGDNISFSASMEEEDTKPDIGSESASHTVTKEDIMNGFSTSLEVVVTENGGRNKGKSAHFVVTYKFVPK
;
A
#
# COMPACT_ATOMS: atom_id res chain seq x y z
N MET A 1 24.35 -13.31 -18.27
CA MET A 1 23.13 -12.54 -17.95
C MET A 1 22.21 -13.43 -17.14
N LYS A 2 21.71 -12.94 -16.01
CA LYS A 2 20.79 -13.63 -15.09
C LYS A 2 19.41 -12.97 -15.11
N ILE A 3 18.35 -13.71 -14.76
CA ILE A 3 16.99 -13.17 -14.72
C ILE A 3 16.66 -12.73 -13.29
N CYS A 4 16.21 -11.49 -13.13
CA CYS A 4 15.72 -10.99 -11.85
C CYS A 4 14.46 -11.75 -11.43
N ARG A 5 14.44 -12.30 -10.20
CA ARG A 5 13.29 -13.09 -9.73
C ARG A 5 12.01 -12.27 -9.57
N ASN A 6 12.14 -10.98 -9.26
CA ASN A 6 11.00 -10.08 -9.01
C ASN A 6 10.36 -9.57 -10.31
N CYS A 7 11.15 -8.97 -11.21
CA CYS A 7 10.62 -8.34 -12.43
C CYS A 7 10.82 -9.17 -13.71
N LYS A 8 11.45 -10.36 -13.62
CA LYS A 8 11.70 -11.28 -14.74
C LYS A 8 12.51 -10.71 -15.92
N LYS A 9 13.15 -9.55 -15.74
CA LYS A 9 14.05 -8.96 -16.75
C LYS A 9 15.48 -9.50 -16.62
N PHE A 10 16.19 -9.56 -17.75
CA PHE A 10 17.60 -9.88 -17.80
C PHE A 10 18.45 -8.77 -17.19
N ILE A 11 19.45 -9.14 -16.41
CA ILE A 11 20.44 -8.26 -15.79
C ILE A 11 21.84 -8.88 -15.95
N ASP A 12 22.86 -8.03 -15.86
CA ASP A 12 24.26 -8.47 -15.89
C ASP A 12 24.58 -9.38 -14.71
N ASP A 13 25.49 -10.33 -14.91
CA ASP A 13 25.78 -11.35 -13.91
C ASP A 13 26.39 -10.76 -12.62
N ASP A 14 27.08 -9.63 -12.75
CA ASP A 14 27.74 -8.91 -11.65
C ASP A 14 26.83 -7.88 -10.96
N ALA A 15 25.62 -7.64 -11.48
CA ALA A 15 24.70 -6.67 -10.89
C ALA A 15 24.18 -7.17 -9.52
N LEU A 16 24.54 -6.45 -8.46
CA LEU A 16 24.07 -6.67 -7.08
C LEU A 16 22.65 -6.15 -6.84
N VAL A 17 22.25 -5.09 -7.57
CA VAL A 17 20.92 -4.48 -7.48
C VAL A 17 20.32 -4.44 -8.88
N CYS A 18 19.10 -4.93 -9.03
CA CYS A 18 18.42 -4.88 -10.32
C CYS A 18 17.95 -3.45 -10.62
N PRO A 19 18.39 -2.84 -11.74
CA PRO A 19 18.06 -1.44 -12.07
C PRO A 19 16.58 -1.21 -12.38
N CYS A 20 15.79 -2.26 -12.65
CA CYS A 20 14.35 -2.12 -12.91
C CYS A 20 13.47 -2.15 -11.65
N CYS A 21 13.90 -2.79 -10.56
CA CYS A 21 13.06 -2.98 -9.34
C CYS A 21 13.75 -2.53 -8.05
N GLY A 22 15.03 -2.15 -8.07
CA GLY A 22 15.82 -1.84 -6.88
C GLY A 22 16.11 -3.05 -5.97
N CYS A 23 15.81 -4.26 -6.41
CA CYS A 23 15.87 -5.44 -5.58
C CYS A 23 17.29 -6.09 -5.57
N VAL A 24 17.79 -6.41 -4.37
CA VAL A 24 19.17 -6.91 -4.14
C VAL A 24 19.26 -8.41 -4.45
N ASN A 25 20.20 -8.80 -5.29
CA ASN A 25 20.40 -10.17 -5.75
C ASN A 25 21.58 -10.80 -4.99
N ARG A 26 21.32 -11.54 -3.90
CA ARG A 26 22.36 -12.29 -3.18
C ARG A 26 22.72 -13.58 -3.95
N ASN A 27 23.93 -13.63 -4.50
CA ASN A 27 24.53 -14.86 -5.02
C ASN A 27 25.26 -15.58 -3.88
N ASP A 28 24.67 -16.66 -3.34
CA ASP A 28 25.40 -17.65 -2.55
C ASP A 28 25.94 -18.72 -3.51
N ASN A 29 27.25 -18.70 -3.80
CA ASN A 29 28.05 -19.88 -4.18
C ASN A 29 29.52 -19.48 -4.40
N SER A 30 30.33 -19.52 -3.34
CA SER A 30 31.78 -19.72 -3.45
C SER A 30 32.15 -21.05 -2.78
N VAL A 31 32.35 -22.05 -3.62
CA VAL A 31 32.87 -23.37 -3.29
C VAL A 31 34.39 -23.25 -3.11
N THR A 32 34.91 -23.42 -1.90
CA THR A 32 36.31 -23.78 -1.69
C THR A 32 36.41 -25.28 -1.37
N ARG A 33 37.11 -26.00 -2.26
CA ARG A 33 37.52 -27.39 -2.12
C ARG A 33 38.54 -27.52 -0.98
N GLY A 34 38.32 -28.46 -0.07
CA GLY A 34 39.27 -28.94 0.93
C GLY A 34 38.95 -30.38 1.33
N ASN A 35 39.98 -31.21 1.42
CA ASN A 35 40.01 -32.68 1.39
C ASN A 35 39.21 -33.46 2.46
N ILE A 36 38.71 -34.61 2.00
CA ILE A 36 38.68 -35.97 2.60
C ILE A 36 38.83 -36.07 4.12
N GLU A 37 37.77 -36.54 4.79
CA GLU A 37 37.84 -37.73 5.67
C GLU A 37 36.44 -38.31 5.92
N ARG A 38 36.33 -39.63 5.76
CA ARG A 38 35.15 -40.43 6.12
C ARG A 38 35.15 -40.59 7.64
N ASN A 39 34.03 -40.31 8.32
CA ASN A 39 33.39 -41.21 9.27
C ASN A 39 32.28 -40.52 10.10
N ALA A 40 31.31 -41.36 10.45
CA ALA A 40 30.39 -41.27 11.59
C ALA A 40 29.26 -40.24 11.54
N SER A 41 28.04 -40.80 11.52
CA SER A 41 26.78 -40.21 11.91
C SER A 41 26.88 -39.32 13.16
N ALA A 42 26.66 -38.02 12.99
CA ALA A 42 26.36 -37.11 14.11
C ALA A 42 24.84 -36.87 14.19
N PRO A 43 24.22 -36.95 15.39
CA PRO A 43 22.78 -36.80 15.53
C PRO A 43 22.36 -35.34 15.26
N ARG A 44 21.29 -35.17 14.47
CA ARG A 44 20.67 -33.85 14.23
C ARG A 44 20.30 -33.21 15.57
N LYS A 45 20.93 -32.07 15.87
CA LYS A 45 20.61 -31.23 17.04
C LYS A 45 19.16 -30.74 16.89
N LYS A 46 18.22 -31.32 17.65
CA LYS A 46 16.84 -30.83 17.74
C LYS A 46 16.90 -29.34 18.09
N SER A 47 16.34 -28.49 17.23
CA SER A 47 16.27 -27.06 17.50
C SER A 47 15.45 -26.84 18.77
N LYS A 48 16.10 -26.24 19.77
CA LYS A 48 15.51 -25.88 21.06
C LYS A 48 14.56 -24.67 20.89
N LEU A 49 13.63 -24.72 19.94
CA LEU A 49 12.59 -23.69 19.81
C LEU A 49 11.70 -23.62 21.05
N TRP A 50 11.56 -24.72 21.79
CA TRP A 50 10.75 -24.77 23.01
C TRP A 50 11.36 -23.98 24.19
N LEU A 51 12.70 -23.88 24.27
CA LEU A 51 13.37 -23.12 25.34
C LEU A 51 13.25 -21.59 25.15
N TRP A 52 13.04 -21.12 23.91
CA TRP A 52 12.74 -19.72 23.63
C TRP A 52 11.30 -19.34 24.02
N VAL A 53 10.35 -20.24 23.78
CA VAL A 53 8.94 -20.05 24.16
C VAL A 53 8.76 -20.06 25.68
N LEU A 54 9.48 -20.92 26.42
CA LEU A 54 9.46 -20.88 27.90
C LEU A 54 10.05 -19.59 28.46
N GLY A 55 11.11 -19.05 27.85
CA GLY A 55 11.70 -17.77 28.26
C GLY A 55 10.71 -16.60 28.15
N TRP A 56 9.91 -16.57 27.08
CA TRP A 56 8.86 -15.56 26.89
C TRP A 56 7.66 -15.75 27.81
N MET A 57 7.28 -17.00 28.10
CA MET A 57 6.22 -17.32 29.05
C MET A 57 6.57 -16.94 30.50
N CYS A 58 7.85 -16.78 30.84
CA CYS A 58 8.26 -16.34 32.18
C CYS A 58 8.46 -14.82 32.29
N PHE A 59 8.78 -14.13 31.19
CA PHE A 59 9.12 -12.70 31.25
C PHE A 59 7.93 -11.74 31.16
N PHE A 60 6.83 -12.12 30.50
CA PHE A 60 5.71 -11.20 30.26
C PHE A 60 4.49 -11.38 31.20
N PRO A 61 4.04 -12.60 31.56
CA PRO A 61 2.83 -12.75 32.37
C PRO A 61 3.07 -12.53 33.87
N ILE A 62 4.27 -12.77 34.38
CA ILE A 62 4.59 -12.62 35.81
C ILE A 62 4.60 -11.14 36.24
N PRO A 63 5.26 -10.20 35.52
CA PRO A 63 5.22 -8.79 35.89
C PRO A 63 3.80 -8.19 35.79
N LEU A 64 3.04 -8.58 34.76
CA LEU A 64 1.67 -8.10 34.56
C LEU A 64 0.72 -8.64 35.65
N THR A 65 0.85 -9.92 36.03
CA THR A 65 0.03 -10.48 37.13
C THR A 65 0.33 -9.79 38.46
N ILE A 66 1.60 -9.49 38.74
CA ILE A 66 2.01 -8.74 39.94
C ILE A 66 1.47 -7.30 39.92
N LEU A 67 1.53 -6.59 38.78
CA LEU A 67 0.97 -5.25 38.63
C LEU A 67 -0.54 -5.20 38.88
N VAL A 68 -1.28 -6.14 38.27
CA VAL A 68 -2.74 -6.22 38.43
C VAL A 68 -3.11 -6.61 39.87
N ALA A 69 -2.38 -7.53 40.50
CA ALA A 69 -2.61 -7.93 41.89
C ALA A 69 -2.36 -6.78 42.89
N ARG A 70 -1.29 -5.99 42.68
CA ARG A 70 -0.90 -4.86 43.54
C ARG A 70 -1.67 -3.56 43.26
N SER A 71 -2.46 -3.50 42.19
CA SER A 71 -3.31 -2.33 41.91
C SER A 71 -4.32 -2.10 43.05
N LYS A 72 -4.23 -0.93 43.70
CA LYS A 72 -5.21 -0.49 44.71
C LYS A 72 -6.47 0.12 44.10
N LYS A 73 -6.50 0.35 42.78
CA LYS A 73 -7.61 0.98 42.05
C LYS A 73 -8.68 -0.02 41.59
N LEU A 74 -8.44 -1.33 41.69
CA LEU A 74 -9.33 -2.38 41.20
C LEU A 74 -9.90 -3.21 42.35
N ASN A 75 -11.17 -3.60 42.26
CA ASN A 75 -11.78 -4.54 43.20
C ASN A 75 -11.28 -5.98 42.95
N ASN A 76 -11.41 -6.86 43.94
CA ASN A 76 -10.87 -8.23 43.86
C ASN A 76 -11.54 -9.07 42.75
N VAL A 77 -12.79 -8.78 42.41
CA VAL A 77 -13.54 -9.48 41.35
C VAL A 77 -13.01 -9.11 39.96
N VAL A 78 -12.81 -7.82 39.68
CA VAL A 78 -12.28 -7.32 38.40
C VAL A 78 -10.84 -7.79 38.20
N LYS A 79 -10.03 -7.85 39.27
CA LYS A 79 -8.70 -8.47 39.22
C LYS A 79 -8.76 -9.92 38.77
N ALA A 80 -9.70 -10.71 39.31
CA ALA A 80 -9.87 -12.11 38.94
C ALA A 80 -10.31 -12.27 37.48
N VAL A 81 -11.25 -11.44 37.00
CA VAL A 81 -11.74 -11.47 35.61
C VAL A 81 -10.62 -11.16 34.61
N ILE A 82 -9.83 -10.11 34.86
CA ILE A 82 -8.70 -9.72 33.98
C ILE A 82 -7.68 -10.86 33.86
N LEU A 83 -7.34 -11.49 34.98
CA LEU A 83 -6.39 -12.61 34.99
C LEU A 83 -6.95 -13.84 34.26
N ILE A 84 -8.22 -14.20 34.47
CA ILE A 84 -8.83 -15.35 33.79
C ILE A 84 -8.87 -15.15 32.27
N LEU A 85 -9.23 -13.96 31.79
CA LEU A 85 -9.25 -13.65 30.36
C LEU A 85 -7.84 -13.69 29.75
N PHE A 86 -6.86 -13.09 30.41
CA PHE A 86 -5.48 -13.05 29.94
C PHE A 86 -4.87 -14.45 29.84
N TRP A 87 -5.04 -15.29 30.86
CA TRP A 87 -4.56 -16.68 30.85
C TRP A 87 -5.33 -17.56 29.85
N GLY A 88 -6.64 -17.35 29.68
CA GLY A 88 -7.45 -18.07 28.69
C GLY A 88 -7.03 -17.81 27.24
N ILE A 89 -6.64 -16.57 26.92
CA ILE A 89 -6.12 -16.19 25.59
C ILE A 89 -4.76 -16.85 25.33
N LEU A 90 -3.85 -16.83 26.33
CA LEU A 90 -2.53 -17.47 26.20
C LEU A 90 -2.63 -18.98 25.95
N ILE A 91 -3.59 -19.67 26.57
CA ILE A 91 -3.82 -21.11 26.36
C ILE A 91 -4.33 -21.39 24.93
N ARG A 92 -5.19 -20.53 24.36
CA ARG A 92 -5.70 -20.72 22.99
C ARG A 92 -4.67 -20.49 21.90
N VAL A 93 -3.72 -19.58 22.11
CA VAL A 93 -2.66 -19.29 21.12
C VAL A 93 -1.63 -20.45 21.05
N GLY A 94 -1.47 -21.23 22.11
CA GLY A 94 -0.47 -22.30 22.21
C GLY A 94 -0.78 -23.62 21.46
N THR A 95 -1.95 -23.79 20.82
CA THR A 95 -2.36 -25.10 20.27
C THR A 95 -2.64 -25.15 18.76
N LYS A 96 -2.20 -24.18 17.95
CA LYS A 96 -2.32 -24.30 16.49
C LYS A 96 -1.20 -25.21 15.94
N LYS A 97 -1.53 -26.48 15.66
CA LYS A 97 -0.70 -27.40 14.87
C LYS A 97 -1.05 -27.24 13.39
N GLU A 98 -0.11 -26.71 12.60
CA GLU A 98 -0.22 -26.71 11.14
C GLU A 98 0.17 -28.10 10.59
N LYS A 99 -0.63 -28.64 9.66
CA LYS A 99 -0.34 -29.88 8.93
C LYS A 99 0.39 -29.53 7.62
N PRO A 100 1.42 -30.30 7.21
CA PRO A 100 2.06 -30.09 5.93
C PRO A 100 1.18 -30.61 4.79
N VAL A 101 1.07 -29.79 3.73
CA VAL A 101 0.49 -30.18 2.43
C VAL A 101 1.62 -30.72 1.57
N ASP A 102 1.43 -31.93 1.04
CA ASP A 102 2.33 -32.63 0.14
C ASP A 102 1.69 -32.68 -1.25
N ILE A 103 2.37 -32.14 -2.27
CA ILE A 103 1.97 -32.31 -3.68
C ILE A 103 3.24 -32.53 -4.51
N THR A 104 3.60 -33.80 -4.66
CA THR A 104 4.39 -34.31 -5.78
C THR A 104 3.46 -34.73 -6.91
N GLY A 105 3.73 -34.28 -8.14
CA GLY A 105 2.99 -34.69 -9.34
C GLY A 105 3.58 -34.09 -10.61
N THR A 106 4.65 -34.70 -11.10
CA THR A 106 5.28 -34.53 -12.43
C THR A 106 4.40 -35.08 -13.56
N THR A 107 4.50 -34.47 -14.76
CA THR A 107 4.82 -35.08 -16.10
C THR A 107 4.40 -34.08 -17.19
N GLU A 108 5.35 -33.39 -17.85
CA GLU A 108 5.93 -33.74 -19.17
C GLU A 108 4.90 -33.99 -20.28
N ILE A 109 4.81 -33.07 -21.25
CA ILE A 109 4.75 -33.41 -22.68
C ILE A 109 5.54 -32.36 -23.48
N VAL A 110 6.53 -32.87 -24.21
CA VAL A 110 7.43 -32.22 -25.17
C VAL A 110 6.87 -32.42 -26.58
N ARG A 111 7.31 -31.54 -27.51
CA ARG A 111 7.26 -31.62 -29.00
C ARG A 111 6.03 -30.94 -29.60
N GLU A 112 6.11 -30.18 -30.69
CA GLU A 112 7.19 -29.78 -31.59
C GLU A 112 6.66 -28.60 -32.43
N MET A 113 7.51 -27.63 -32.75
CA MET A 113 7.32 -26.73 -33.89
C MET A 113 7.60 -27.50 -35.18
N PRO A 114 7.02 -27.09 -36.31
CA PRO A 114 7.91 -26.56 -37.35
C PRO A 114 7.38 -25.31 -38.05
N SER A 115 8.28 -24.77 -38.87
CA SER A 115 8.38 -23.45 -39.45
C SER A 115 8.09 -23.41 -40.96
N GLN A 116 7.87 -22.18 -41.45
CA GLN A 116 8.22 -21.60 -42.77
C GLN A 116 7.29 -21.72 -44.00
N ASP A 117 6.85 -20.52 -44.41
CA ASP A 117 7.04 -19.80 -45.69
C ASP A 117 6.62 -20.35 -47.06
N ASP A 118 5.99 -19.39 -47.78
CA ASP A 118 6.06 -19.03 -49.21
C ASP A 118 5.19 -19.69 -50.30
N THR A 119 4.21 -18.88 -50.75
CA THR A 119 4.11 -18.23 -52.09
C THR A 119 3.97 -19.07 -53.39
N SER A 120 2.75 -18.99 -53.94
CA SER A 120 2.35 -18.78 -55.36
C SER A 120 2.15 -19.93 -56.38
N SER A 121 1.04 -19.75 -57.11
CA SER A 121 0.77 -20.02 -58.53
C SER A 121 0.11 -21.34 -59.01
N GLU A 122 -1.06 -21.12 -59.65
CA GLU A 122 -1.59 -21.72 -60.88
C GLU A 122 -2.09 -23.18 -60.98
N SER A 123 -3.42 -23.27 -60.91
CA SER A 123 -4.34 -23.82 -61.94
C SER A 123 -4.51 -25.34 -62.15
N MET A 124 -5.71 -25.66 -62.67
CA MET A 124 -6.17 -26.91 -63.30
C MET A 124 -6.89 -27.96 -62.40
N SER A 125 -8.22 -27.78 -62.26
CA SER A 125 -9.32 -28.68 -62.64
C SER A 125 -9.09 -30.23 -62.54
N GLN A 126 -9.98 -31.11 -62.06
CA GLN A 126 -11.44 -31.18 -62.04
C GLN A 126 -11.91 -32.22 -61.00
N GLU A 127 -13.20 -32.12 -60.64
CA GLU A 127 -14.12 -33.22 -60.32
C GLU A 127 -14.00 -33.90 -58.94
N SER A 128 -14.82 -33.44 -58.00
CA SER A 128 -15.30 -34.28 -56.90
C SER A 128 -16.65 -33.79 -56.38
N THR A 129 -17.59 -34.72 -56.39
CA THR A 129 -18.94 -34.80 -55.84
C THR A 129 -19.39 -33.69 -54.89
N THR A 130 -20.37 -32.90 -55.34
CA THR A 130 -21.18 -31.98 -54.54
C THR A 130 -22.01 -32.78 -53.53
N VAL A 131 -21.63 -32.72 -52.26
CA VAL A 131 -22.53 -33.01 -51.15
C VAL A 131 -23.05 -31.65 -50.68
N GLU A 132 -24.29 -31.34 -51.05
CA GLU A 132 -24.97 -30.11 -50.66
C GLU A 132 -25.30 -30.19 -49.16
N SER A 133 -24.32 -29.80 -48.34
CA SER A 133 -24.52 -29.51 -46.92
C SER A 133 -25.27 -28.20 -46.82
N THR A 134 -26.59 -28.27 -46.76
CA THR A 134 -27.45 -27.15 -46.40
C THR A 134 -27.11 -26.72 -44.97
N GLN A 135 -26.19 -25.75 -44.81
CA GLN A 135 -26.01 -25.06 -43.54
C GLN A 135 -27.30 -24.31 -43.26
N GLU A 136 -28.05 -24.80 -42.27
CA GLU A 136 -29.23 -24.14 -41.75
C GLU A 136 -28.76 -22.84 -41.07
N THR A 137 -28.84 -21.73 -41.79
CA THR A 137 -28.57 -20.39 -41.28
C THR A 137 -29.69 -20.00 -40.31
N THR A 138 -29.61 -20.52 -39.08
CA THR A 138 -30.50 -20.11 -37.99
C THR A 138 -30.21 -18.64 -37.67
N ALA A 139 -31.26 -17.81 -37.61
CA ALA A 139 -31.14 -16.39 -37.28
C ALA A 139 -30.35 -16.17 -35.97
N PRO A 140 -29.59 -15.06 -35.86
CA PRO A 140 -28.77 -14.80 -34.68
C PRO A 140 -29.63 -14.74 -33.42
N VAL A 141 -29.23 -15.47 -32.38
CA VAL A 141 -29.91 -15.41 -31.08
C VAL A 141 -29.52 -14.10 -30.40
N MET A 142 -30.50 -13.21 -30.23
CA MET A 142 -30.33 -11.90 -29.61
C MET A 142 -30.59 -11.97 -28.11
N ALA A 143 -29.97 -11.06 -27.35
CA ALA A 143 -30.31 -10.83 -25.96
C ALA A 143 -31.79 -10.43 -25.82
N GLN A 144 -32.46 -10.91 -24.78
CA GLN A 144 -33.87 -10.66 -24.46
C GLN A 144 -34.05 -10.04 -23.08
N SER A 145 -33.11 -10.24 -22.16
CA SER A 145 -33.09 -9.57 -20.86
C SER A 145 -31.68 -9.42 -20.32
N ILE A 146 -31.52 -8.45 -19.43
CA ILE A 146 -30.30 -8.22 -18.65
C ILE A 146 -30.69 -8.12 -17.17
N SER A 147 -29.99 -8.87 -16.33
CA SER A 147 -30.12 -8.85 -14.87
C SER A 147 -28.75 -8.70 -14.21
N PHE A 148 -28.72 -8.49 -12.90
CA PHE A 148 -27.50 -8.35 -12.14
C PHE A 148 -27.32 -9.51 -11.18
N GLY A 149 -26.05 -9.83 -10.86
CA GLY A 149 -25.69 -10.71 -9.75
C GLY A 149 -25.94 -10.04 -8.40
N GLU A 150 -25.04 -10.24 -7.44
CA GLU A 150 -25.06 -9.48 -6.20
C GLU A 150 -24.84 -8.00 -6.49
N VAL A 151 -25.73 -7.13 -6.02
CA VAL A 151 -25.61 -5.67 -6.16
C VAL A 151 -25.24 -5.07 -4.81
N LYS A 152 -24.17 -4.27 -4.79
CA LYS A 152 -23.86 -3.43 -3.62
C LYS A 152 -24.72 -2.18 -3.63
N SER A 153 -25.53 -1.98 -2.59
CA SER A 153 -26.30 -0.76 -2.39
C SER A 153 -25.52 0.35 -1.68
N GLY A 154 -24.42 0.02 -0.99
CA GLY A 154 -23.63 0.94 -0.19
C GLY A 154 -22.12 0.80 -0.44
N MET A 155 -21.44 1.94 -0.58
CA MET A 155 -19.98 2.03 -0.76
C MET A 155 -19.43 3.24 0.02
N ASN A 156 -18.16 3.20 0.45
CA ASN A 156 -17.45 4.38 0.91
C ASN A 156 -16.70 5.02 -0.27
N VAL A 157 -16.44 6.33 -0.20
CA VAL A 157 -15.56 6.99 -1.17
C VAL A 157 -14.21 6.27 -1.27
N GLY A 158 -13.76 5.99 -2.50
CA GLY A 158 -12.54 5.23 -2.79
C GLY A 158 -12.75 3.72 -2.91
N ASP A 159 -13.89 3.17 -2.49
CA ASP A 159 -14.21 1.76 -2.71
C ASP A 159 -14.33 1.46 -4.22
N THR A 160 -13.95 0.23 -4.58
CA THR A 160 -14.16 -0.32 -5.93
C THR A 160 -15.00 -1.59 -5.87
N TRP A 161 -15.80 -1.82 -6.90
CA TRP A 161 -16.64 -3.00 -7.02
C TRP A 161 -16.90 -3.36 -8.49
N LYS A 162 -16.79 -4.64 -8.85
CA LYS A 162 -17.11 -5.12 -10.20
C LYS A 162 -18.55 -5.61 -10.26
N ALA A 163 -19.40 -4.95 -11.03
CA ALA A 163 -20.77 -5.38 -11.27
C ALA A 163 -20.82 -6.55 -12.25
N ALA A 164 -21.64 -7.56 -11.96
CA ALA A 164 -21.87 -8.70 -12.83
C ALA A 164 -23.22 -8.55 -13.55
N ALA A 165 -23.19 -8.38 -14.87
CA ALA A 165 -24.38 -8.43 -15.71
C ALA A 165 -24.61 -9.85 -16.27
N ILE A 166 -25.85 -10.32 -16.21
CA ILE A 166 -26.27 -11.64 -16.67
C ILE A 166 -27.25 -11.43 -17.83
N ILE A 167 -26.88 -11.90 -19.03
CA ILE A 167 -27.68 -11.77 -20.25
C ILE A 167 -28.41 -13.08 -20.55
N SER A 168 -29.71 -12.98 -20.83
CA SER A 168 -30.53 -14.12 -21.27
C SER A 168 -31.07 -13.92 -22.68
N PRO A 169 -31.18 -14.97 -23.51
CA PRO A 169 -30.78 -16.35 -23.20
C PRO A 169 -29.25 -16.53 -23.19
N GLU A 170 -28.76 -17.57 -22.52
CA GLU A 170 -27.33 -17.82 -22.37
C GLU A 170 -26.60 -18.03 -23.70
N ASN A 171 -27.30 -18.49 -24.74
CA ASN A 171 -26.75 -18.68 -26.09
C ASN A 171 -26.88 -17.42 -26.99
N ALA A 172 -27.17 -16.24 -26.43
CA ALA A 172 -27.10 -14.99 -27.18
C ALA A 172 -25.69 -14.78 -27.78
N GLN A 173 -25.63 -14.45 -29.07
CA GLN A 173 -24.36 -14.30 -29.80
C GLN A 173 -23.57 -13.07 -29.35
N ASP A 174 -24.26 -11.97 -29.07
CA ASP A 174 -23.66 -10.74 -28.56
C ASP A 174 -24.03 -10.54 -27.09
N LYS A 175 -23.00 -10.51 -26.23
CA LYS A 175 -23.10 -10.30 -24.79
C LYS A 175 -22.39 -9.02 -24.33
N THR A 176 -22.07 -8.12 -25.26
CA THR A 176 -21.46 -6.84 -24.93
C THR A 176 -22.43 -5.99 -24.12
N VAL A 177 -21.90 -5.30 -23.11
CA VAL A 177 -22.65 -4.44 -22.20
C VAL A 177 -21.95 -3.09 -22.15
N ALA A 178 -22.68 -2.03 -22.48
CA ALA A 178 -22.28 -0.66 -22.23
C ALA A 178 -22.76 -0.23 -20.84
N TRP A 179 -21.87 0.37 -20.07
CA TRP A 179 -22.16 0.86 -18.72
C TRP A 179 -22.16 2.39 -18.70
N THR A 180 -23.08 2.97 -17.92
CA THR A 180 -23.13 4.40 -17.67
C THR A 180 -23.49 4.70 -16.23
N SER A 181 -23.04 5.85 -15.73
CA SER A 181 -23.43 6.42 -14.44
C SER A 181 -24.29 7.66 -14.65
N SER A 182 -25.35 7.82 -13.86
CA SER A 182 -26.14 9.05 -13.88
C SER A 182 -25.42 10.24 -13.25
N ASN A 183 -24.41 10.00 -12.41
CA ASN A 183 -23.59 11.03 -11.77
C ASN A 183 -22.17 10.52 -11.48
N GLU A 184 -21.25 10.82 -12.40
CA GLU A 184 -19.82 10.45 -12.29
C GLU A 184 -19.08 11.12 -11.12
N ALA A 185 -19.60 12.22 -10.57
CA ALA A 185 -19.04 12.83 -9.36
C ALA A 185 -19.32 12.02 -8.09
N VAL A 186 -20.30 11.10 -8.14
CA VAL A 186 -20.64 10.18 -7.04
C VAL A 186 -19.97 8.82 -7.26
N ALA A 187 -20.17 8.21 -8.44
CA ALA A 187 -19.45 7.00 -8.82
C ALA A 187 -19.27 6.90 -10.33
N THR A 188 -18.12 6.40 -10.76
CA THR A 188 -17.80 6.11 -12.17
C THR A 188 -17.89 4.62 -12.44
N VAL A 189 -18.12 4.24 -13.68
CA VAL A 189 -18.11 2.85 -14.15
C VAL A 189 -17.36 2.76 -15.46
N ASP A 190 -16.45 1.80 -15.60
CA ASP A 190 -15.73 1.56 -16.86
C ASP A 190 -16.47 0.58 -17.79
N GLY A 191 -15.91 0.37 -18.99
CA GLY A 191 -16.49 -0.52 -19.99
C GLY A 191 -16.56 -1.99 -19.59
N GLU A 192 -15.84 -2.41 -18.54
CA GLU A 192 -15.89 -3.77 -18.00
C GLU A 192 -16.82 -3.91 -16.79
N GLY A 193 -17.52 -2.83 -16.40
CA GLY A 193 -18.39 -2.79 -15.23
C GLY A 193 -17.65 -2.66 -13.90
N ASN A 194 -16.39 -2.19 -13.90
CA ASN A 194 -15.71 -1.84 -12.66
C ASN A 194 -16.17 -0.45 -12.21
N ILE A 195 -16.79 -0.40 -11.03
CA ILE A 195 -17.37 0.81 -10.43
C ILE A 195 -16.40 1.34 -9.37
N THR A 196 -16.15 2.65 -9.39
CA THR A 196 -15.33 3.37 -8.41
C THR A 196 -16.16 4.46 -7.74
N ALA A 197 -16.23 4.45 -6.41
CA ALA A 197 -16.89 5.50 -5.64
C ALA A 197 -16.01 6.75 -5.57
N VAL A 198 -16.50 7.88 -6.07
CA VAL A 198 -15.77 9.15 -6.21
C VAL A 198 -16.15 10.15 -5.12
N GLY A 199 -17.43 10.26 -4.79
CA GLY A 199 -17.94 11.27 -3.88
C GLY A 199 -19.23 10.81 -3.21
N GLY A 200 -19.52 11.36 -2.03
CA GLY A 200 -20.74 10.99 -1.31
C GLY A 200 -22.00 11.44 -2.02
N GLY A 201 -23.04 10.59 -1.99
CA GLY A 201 -24.31 10.85 -2.65
C GLY A 201 -24.95 9.55 -3.15
N VAL A 202 -25.94 9.70 -4.02
CA VAL A 202 -26.66 8.57 -4.62
C VAL A 202 -26.57 8.69 -6.13
N THR A 203 -26.25 7.59 -6.82
CA THR A 203 -26.23 7.53 -8.28
C THR A 203 -26.79 6.22 -8.80
N THR A 204 -27.22 6.21 -10.06
CA THR A 204 -27.77 5.05 -10.74
C THR A 204 -26.78 4.57 -11.78
N ILE A 205 -26.43 3.29 -11.72
CA ILE A 205 -25.61 2.64 -12.73
C ILE A 205 -26.53 1.87 -13.68
N THR A 206 -26.36 2.09 -14.99
CA THR A 206 -27.15 1.47 -16.05
C THR A 206 -26.27 0.58 -16.91
N ALA A 207 -26.74 -0.63 -17.19
CA ALA A 207 -26.15 -1.56 -18.12
C ALA A 207 -27.06 -1.72 -19.34
N LYS A 208 -26.49 -1.62 -20.54
CA LYS A 208 -27.22 -1.66 -21.81
C LYS A 208 -26.58 -2.61 -22.80
N THR A 209 -27.36 -3.53 -23.37
CA THR A 209 -26.91 -4.43 -24.43
C THR A 209 -26.85 -3.70 -25.79
N SER A 210 -26.12 -4.26 -26.75
CA SER A 210 -25.98 -3.70 -28.11
C SER A 210 -27.33 -3.55 -28.84
N ASN A 211 -28.29 -4.43 -28.57
CA ASN A 211 -29.65 -4.36 -29.12
C ASN A 211 -30.61 -3.46 -28.32
N GLY A 212 -30.11 -2.72 -27.33
CA GLY A 212 -30.83 -1.64 -26.66
C GLY A 212 -31.61 -2.03 -25.40
N ILE A 213 -31.46 -3.26 -24.90
CA ILE A 213 -32.08 -3.70 -23.65
C ILE A 213 -31.26 -3.16 -22.49
N GLU A 214 -31.92 -2.55 -21.51
CA GLU A 214 -31.25 -1.92 -20.38
C GLU A 214 -31.88 -2.30 -19.03
N ASN A 215 -31.06 -2.27 -18.00
CA ASN A 215 -31.47 -2.41 -16.60
C ASN A 215 -30.52 -1.57 -15.74
N SER A 216 -30.95 -1.20 -14.54
CA SER A 216 -30.18 -0.31 -13.66
C SER A 216 -30.36 -0.66 -12.19
N PHE A 217 -29.42 -0.16 -11.37
CA PHE A 217 -29.50 -0.22 -9.92
C PHE A 217 -28.92 1.05 -9.30
N GLU A 218 -29.30 1.30 -8.06
CA GLU A 218 -28.85 2.46 -7.29
C GLU A 218 -27.67 2.10 -6.38
N ILE A 219 -26.69 3.00 -6.29
CA ILE A 219 -25.59 2.97 -5.33
C ILE A 219 -25.68 4.23 -4.46
N SER A 220 -25.66 4.02 -3.14
CA SER A 220 -25.40 5.06 -2.16
C SER A 220 -23.92 5.04 -1.79
N VAL A 221 -23.22 6.14 -2.04
CA VAL A 221 -21.86 6.36 -1.58
C VAL A 221 -21.91 7.19 -0.30
N GLU A 222 -21.44 6.63 0.79
CA GLU A 222 -21.17 7.40 2.00
C GLU A 222 -19.94 8.27 1.73
N ALA A 223 -20.14 9.59 1.79
CA ALA A 223 -19.01 10.50 1.95
C ALA A 223 -18.23 10.03 3.17
N ASP A 224 -16.91 9.93 3.04
CA ASP A 224 -16.08 9.75 4.21
C ASP A 224 -16.29 10.98 5.11
N LYS A 225 -16.97 10.76 6.24
CA LYS A 225 -17.41 11.80 7.16
C LYS A 225 -16.22 12.43 7.89
N ASP A 226 -15.01 11.91 7.68
CA ASP A 226 -13.75 12.38 8.24
C ASP A 226 -12.80 12.98 7.16
N VAL A 227 -13.25 13.30 5.93
CA VAL A 227 -12.36 13.96 4.92
C VAL A 227 -12.07 15.42 5.27
N ASP A 228 -12.94 16.05 6.06
CA ASP A 228 -12.72 17.45 6.47
C ASP A 228 -11.78 17.55 7.67
N LYS A 229 -11.38 16.44 8.32
CA LYS A 229 -10.42 16.44 9.43
C LYS A 229 -9.68 15.12 9.60
N ARG A 230 -8.38 15.17 9.87
CA ARG A 230 -7.58 13.96 10.06
C ARG A 230 -6.49 14.11 11.09
N LEU A 231 -6.23 13.02 11.80
CA LEU A 231 -5.09 12.91 12.69
C LEU A 231 -3.81 12.75 11.84
N MET A 232 -2.94 13.74 11.92
CA MET A 232 -1.67 13.79 11.22
C MET A 232 -0.53 13.41 12.16
N GLN A 233 0.38 12.55 11.69
CA GLN A 233 1.70 12.42 12.28
C GLN A 233 2.53 13.64 11.89
N VAL A 234 2.98 14.39 12.89
CA VAL A 234 3.81 15.59 12.71
C VAL A 234 5.26 15.25 13.00
N SER A 235 6.15 15.70 12.12
CA SER A 235 7.59 15.63 12.31
C SER A 235 8.26 16.89 11.81
N THR A 236 9.39 17.22 12.41
CA THR A 236 10.22 18.36 12.03
C THR A 236 11.66 17.91 11.91
N ASP A 237 12.35 18.44 10.92
CA ASP A 237 13.79 18.25 10.74
C ASP A 237 14.44 19.60 10.41
N TRP A 238 15.73 19.72 10.68
CA TRP A 238 16.48 20.90 10.27
C TRP A 238 17.89 20.55 9.82
N SER A 239 18.41 21.31 8.86
CA SER A 239 19.77 21.16 8.39
C SER A 239 20.40 22.51 8.10
N ARG A 240 21.71 22.60 8.31
CA ARG A 240 22.50 23.76 7.90
C ARG A 240 22.91 23.59 6.43
N THR A 241 22.76 24.64 5.63
CA THR A 241 23.01 24.60 4.18
C THR A 241 24.31 25.27 3.75
N ASP A 242 25.01 26.00 4.63
CA ASP A 242 26.35 26.53 4.36
C ASP A 242 27.47 25.85 5.14
N ASP A 243 28.67 25.96 4.58
CA ASP A 243 29.95 25.48 5.12
C ASP A 243 30.85 26.62 5.63
N ASN A 244 30.29 27.82 5.84
CA ASN A 244 31.05 29.04 6.19
C ASN A 244 31.77 28.99 7.55
N ASN A 245 31.63 27.87 8.29
CA ASN A 245 32.31 27.58 9.56
C ASN A 245 32.11 28.69 10.62
N ILE A 246 30.91 29.28 10.61
CA ILE A 246 30.39 30.23 11.61
C ILE A 246 29.71 29.42 12.69
N GLY A 247 30.10 29.59 13.96
CA GLY A 247 29.55 28.86 15.10
C GLY A 247 29.69 27.33 15.05
N HIS A 248 29.90 26.72 16.21
CA HIS A 248 29.84 25.25 16.36
C HIS A 248 28.78 24.82 17.38
N GLU A 249 28.20 25.77 18.12
CA GLU A 249 27.20 25.53 19.16
C GLU A 249 25.94 26.32 18.81
N TRP A 250 24.87 25.58 18.53
CA TRP A 250 23.62 26.13 18.02
C TRP A 250 22.45 25.58 18.83
N SER A 251 21.56 26.47 19.24
CA SER A 251 20.28 26.12 19.83
C SER A 251 19.14 26.44 18.86
N TYR A 252 18.02 25.75 19.00
CA TYR A 252 16.86 25.93 18.13
C TYR A 252 15.53 25.90 18.87
N ASP A 253 14.57 26.66 18.35
CA ASP A 253 13.17 26.65 18.78
C ASP A 253 12.25 26.55 17.57
N ILE A 254 11.68 25.36 17.36
CA ILE A 254 10.82 25.03 16.22
C ILE A 254 9.41 24.76 16.73
N ARG A 255 8.44 25.51 16.20
CA ARG A 255 7.07 25.52 16.69
C ARG A 255 6.03 25.40 15.59
N ILE A 256 4.90 24.80 15.95
CA ILE A 256 3.66 24.74 15.18
C ILE A 256 2.57 25.31 16.08
N ASN A 257 1.81 26.30 15.62
CA ASN A 257 0.77 26.97 16.41
C ASN A 257 1.27 27.49 17.77
N GLY A 258 2.53 27.95 17.83
CA GLY A 258 3.14 28.49 19.03
C GLY A 258 3.64 27.45 20.03
N GLU A 259 3.39 26.16 19.80
CA GLU A 259 3.85 25.05 20.63
C GLU A 259 5.04 24.31 19.99
N ARG A 260 5.90 23.71 20.80
CA ARG A 260 7.03 22.90 20.29
C ARG A 260 6.49 21.73 19.47
N ALA A 261 6.91 21.65 18.21
CA ALA A 261 6.41 20.67 17.25
C ALA A 261 6.71 19.23 17.69
N LYS A 262 5.69 18.41 17.93
CA LYS A 262 5.86 16.96 18.15
C LYS A 262 4.55 16.17 18.08
N GLY A 263 4.67 14.91 17.65
CA GLY A 263 3.66 13.88 17.87
C GLY A 263 2.55 13.91 16.82
N GLU A 264 1.32 14.02 17.27
CA GLU A 264 0.13 13.95 16.44
C GLU A 264 -0.69 15.22 16.58
N MET A 265 -1.33 15.63 15.49
CA MET A 265 -2.21 16.79 15.47
C MET A 265 -3.45 16.45 14.66
N GLU A 266 -4.64 16.67 15.21
CA GLU A 266 -5.87 16.67 14.41
C GLU A 266 -5.88 17.97 13.59
N VAL A 267 -6.08 17.83 12.29
CA VAL A 267 -6.01 18.93 11.33
C VAL A 267 -7.28 18.90 10.49
N ALA A 268 -7.96 20.04 10.35
CA ALA A 268 -9.17 20.17 9.56
C ALA A 268 -8.97 21.07 8.32
N VAL A 269 -9.78 20.84 7.28
CA VAL A 269 -9.81 21.68 6.08
C VAL A 269 -10.19 23.10 6.47
N GLY A 270 -9.40 24.06 6.02
CA GLY A 270 -9.55 25.48 6.35
C GLY A 270 -8.82 25.92 7.62
N ASP A 271 -8.23 25.00 8.39
CA ASP A 271 -7.33 25.38 9.48
C ASP A 271 -6.16 26.17 8.93
N ASN A 272 -5.80 27.27 9.61
CA ASN A 272 -4.60 28.03 9.30
C ASN A 272 -3.50 27.66 10.30
N ILE A 273 -2.58 26.79 9.87
CA ILE A 273 -1.49 26.30 10.70
C ILE A 273 -0.32 27.26 10.59
N SER A 274 0.17 27.76 11.72
CA SER A 274 1.35 28.62 11.78
C SER A 274 2.62 27.83 12.09
N PHE A 275 3.72 28.20 11.45
CA PHE A 275 5.04 27.63 11.61
C PHE A 275 5.99 28.73 12.05
N SER A 276 6.86 28.44 13.03
CA SER A 276 7.97 29.32 13.33
C SER A 276 9.22 28.53 13.70
N ALA A 277 10.36 29.07 13.32
CA ALA A 277 11.68 28.54 13.64
C ALA A 277 12.59 29.67 14.08
N SER A 278 13.39 29.43 15.11
CA SER A 278 14.48 30.29 15.56
C SER A 278 15.74 29.45 15.70
N MET A 279 16.87 30.02 15.27
CA MET A 279 18.21 29.47 15.43
C MET A 279 19.05 30.50 16.18
N GLU A 280 19.76 30.07 17.21
CA GLU A 280 20.59 30.93 18.05
C GLU A 280 21.99 30.35 18.16
N GLU A 281 23.01 31.18 17.87
CA GLU A 281 24.41 30.84 18.15
C GLU A 281 24.67 31.00 19.66
N GLU A 282 25.13 29.94 20.31
CA GLU A 282 25.40 29.94 21.75
C GLU A 282 26.76 30.61 22.06
N ASP A 283 26.79 31.94 22.02
CA ASP A 283 27.99 32.70 22.39
C ASP A 283 27.72 33.75 23.50
N THR A 284 28.68 34.61 23.80
CA THR A 284 28.51 35.65 24.83
C THR A 284 27.58 36.80 24.39
N LYS A 285 27.32 36.94 23.09
CA LYS A 285 26.44 37.95 22.49
C LYS A 285 25.55 37.30 21.41
N PRO A 286 24.54 36.51 21.83
CA PRO A 286 23.86 35.56 20.97
C PRO A 286 23.36 36.19 19.68
N ASP A 287 23.67 35.55 18.56
CA ASP A 287 23.15 35.88 17.25
C ASP A 287 21.92 35.02 16.96
N ILE A 288 20.80 35.68 16.65
CA ILE A 288 19.51 35.03 16.47
C ILE A 288 18.98 35.32 15.07
N GLY A 289 18.57 34.25 14.39
CA GLY A 289 17.75 34.31 13.18
C GLY A 289 16.43 33.61 13.43
N SER A 290 15.34 34.15 12.89
CA SER A 290 14.01 33.55 13.03
C SER A 290 13.16 33.80 11.80
N GLU A 291 12.30 32.84 11.46
CA GLU A 291 11.35 32.96 10.35
C GLU A 291 9.99 32.33 10.72
N SER A 292 8.94 32.75 10.03
CA SER A 292 7.59 32.21 10.24
C SER A 292 6.76 32.20 8.96
N ALA A 293 5.86 31.23 8.85
CA ALA A 293 4.88 31.16 7.78
C ALA A 293 3.56 30.59 8.28
N SER A 294 2.55 30.57 7.42
CA SER A 294 1.32 29.85 7.70
C SER A 294 0.83 29.10 6.46
N HIS A 295 0.02 28.06 6.68
CA HIS A 295 -0.57 27.24 5.64
C HIS A 295 -2.04 27.00 5.93
N THR A 296 -2.90 27.35 4.97
CA THR A 296 -4.33 27.01 5.04
C THR A 296 -4.52 25.60 4.50
N VAL A 297 -5.00 24.70 5.35
CA VAL A 297 -5.17 23.29 5.03
C VAL A 297 -6.26 23.10 3.98
N THR A 298 -5.93 22.32 2.96
CA THR A 298 -6.83 21.94 1.88
C THR A 298 -7.31 20.50 2.04
N LYS A 299 -8.33 20.10 1.26
CA LYS A 299 -8.77 18.70 1.20
C LYS A 299 -7.65 17.76 0.74
N GLU A 300 -6.80 18.23 -0.18
CA GLU A 300 -5.67 17.45 -0.68
C GLU A 300 -4.64 17.18 0.43
N ASP A 301 -4.37 18.17 1.28
CA ASP A 301 -3.47 18.03 2.43
C ASP A 301 -4.00 17.00 3.43
N ILE A 302 -5.33 16.94 3.64
CA ILE A 302 -5.95 15.92 4.48
C ILE A 302 -5.77 14.51 3.91
N MET A 303 -5.87 14.36 2.59
CA MET A 303 -5.78 13.06 1.93
C MET A 303 -4.34 12.55 1.83
N ASN A 304 -3.40 13.42 1.45
CA ASN A 304 -2.06 13.05 1.04
C ASN A 304 -0.96 13.52 2.01
N GLY A 305 -1.31 14.34 2.99
CA GLY A 305 -0.35 15.05 3.81
C GLY A 305 0.28 16.22 3.09
N PHE A 306 1.12 16.96 3.80
CA PHE A 306 1.81 18.10 3.24
C PHE A 306 3.13 18.37 3.97
N SER A 307 3.96 19.19 3.36
CA SER A 307 5.21 19.64 3.95
C SER A 307 5.48 21.08 3.58
N THR A 308 6.10 21.82 4.48
CA THR A 308 6.57 23.19 4.26
C THR A 308 7.96 23.36 4.85
N SER A 309 8.72 24.33 4.36
CA SER A 309 10.06 24.63 4.89
C SER A 309 10.26 26.12 5.08
N LEU A 310 11.03 26.47 6.11
CA LEU A 310 11.48 27.83 6.39
C LEU A 310 13.01 27.89 6.23
N GLU A 311 13.48 28.94 5.57
CA GLU A 311 14.90 29.28 5.53
C GLU A 311 15.18 30.33 6.62
N VAL A 312 15.96 29.94 7.62
CA VAL A 312 16.36 30.82 8.73
C VAL A 312 17.81 31.25 8.51
N VAL A 313 18.04 32.56 8.50
CA VAL A 313 19.36 33.16 8.33
C VAL A 313 19.79 33.82 9.64
N VAL A 314 20.91 33.38 10.19
CA VAL A 314 21.55 33.99 11.36
C VAL A 314 22.77 34.77 10.87
N THR A 315 22.87 36.06 11.20
CA THR A 315 24.00 36.90 10.75
C THR A 315 24.81 37.37 11.95
N GLU A 316 26.11 37.09 11.92
CA GLU A 316 27.05 37.45 12.99
C GLU A 316 27.10 38.96 13.22
N ASN A 317 26.78 39.39 14.43
CA ASN A 317 26.73 40.81 14.79
C ASN A 317 28.12 41.38 15.20
N GLY A 318 29.12 40.52 15.40
CA GLY A 318 30.38 40.88 16.04
C GLY A 318 31.61 40.07 15.59
N GLY A 319 32.77 40.37 16.20
CA GLY A 319 33.99 39.60 16.02
C GLY A 319 34.60 39.62 14.60
N ARG A 320 35.42 38.60 14.31
CA ARG A 320 36.15 38.44 13.04
C ARG A 320 35.24 38.04 11.87
N ASN A 321 34.07 37.47 12.18
CA ASN A 321 33.12 36.98 11.20
C ASN A 321 31.91 37.90 11.01
N LYS A 322 31.91 39.09 11.63
CA LYS A 322 30.82 40.07 11.51
C LYS A 322 30.33 40.23 10.07
N GLY A 323 29.02 40.09 9.88
CA GLY A 323 28.35 40.22 8.59
C GLY A 323 28.37 38.96 7.72
N LYS A 324 28.98 37.86 8.19
CA LYS A 324 28.76 36.54 7.61
C LYS A 324 27.48 35.93 8.17
N SER A 325 26.87 35.03 7.40
CA SER A 325 25.60 34.41 7.76
C SER A 325 25.66 32.88 7.72
N ALA A 326 24.92 32.28 8.65
CA ALA A 326 24.59 30.86 8.71
C ALA A 326 23.14 30.65 8.23
N HIS A 327 22.93 29.72 7.31
CA HIS A 327 21.66 29.39 6.69
C HIS A 327 21.18 28.02 7.15
N PHE A 328 19.93 27.96 7.60
CA PHE A 328 19.28 26.76 8.08
C PHE A 328 17.98 26.54 7.33
N VAL A 329 17.72 25.31 6.91
CA VAL A 329 16.41 24.90 6.37
C VAL A 329 15.72 24.05 7.41
N VAL A 330 14.55 24.51 7.86
CA VAL A 330 13.68 23.79 8.79
C VAL A 330 12.48 23.26 8.03
N THR A 331 12.29 21.95 8.03
CA THR A 331 11.19 21.29 7.33
C THR A 331 10.15 20.77 8.33
N TYR A 332 8.89 21.07 8.06
CA TYR A 332 7.72 20.57 8.78
C TYR A 332 7.01 19.57 7.87
N LYS A 333 6.66 18.40 8.40
CA LYS A 333 6.01 17.34 7.62
C LYS A 333 4.82 16.76 8.38
N PHE A 334 3.69 16.73 7.69
CA PHE A 334 2.42 16.18 8.14
C PHE A 334 2.08 14.96 7.29
N VAL A 335 1.94 13.81 7.93
CA VAL A 335 1.62 12.54 7.25
C VAL A 335 0.29 12.02 7.80
N PRO A 336 -0.70 11.74 6.94
CA PRO A 336 -1.98 11.18 7.36
C PRO A 336 -1.79 9.85 8.11
N LYS A 337 -2.45 9.69 9.26
CA LYS A 337 -2.56 8.38 9.94
C LYS A 337 -3.72 7.55 9.42
#